data_AF-A0A1F2YAI1-F1
#
_entry.id   AF-A0A1F2YAI1-F1
#
_cell.length_a   1.000
_cell.length_b   1.000
_cell.length_c   1.000
_cell.angle_alpha   90.00
_cell.angle_beta   90.00
_cell.angle_gamma   90.00
#
_symmetry.space_group_name_H-M   'P 1'
#
loop_
_entity.id
_entity.type
_entity.pdbx_description
1 polymer ?
#
loop_
_entity_poly.entity_id
_entity_poly.type
_entity_poly.pdbx_seq_one_letter_code
_entity_poly.pdbx_strand_id
1 'polypeptide(L)'
;MVEIEERGAEAVIADAIAEALDGPECIYLSVDIDVVDPGTAPGTGTPEPGGILPREMLRAVRQIVGQVDLVGMDVVEVSPPYDQSEVTAMLAHRVVMEAISALAVKRS
;
A
#
# COMPACT_ATOMS: atom_id res chain seq x y z
N MET A 1 -8.15 1.87 10.90
CA MET A 1 -7.42 0.85 11.68
C MET A 1 -8.34 -0.14 12.39
N VAL A 2 -9.32 0.30 13.20
CA VAL A 2 -10.27 -0.60 13.91
C VAL A 2 -10.89 -1.68 13.02
N GLU A 3 -11.40 -1.32 11.83
CA GLU A 3 -11.99 -2.33 10.93
C GLU A 3 -10.97 -3.39 10.45
N ILE A 4 -9.72 -2.97 10.19
CA ILE A 4 -8.63 -3.88 9.81
C ILE A 4 -8.27 -4.80 10.98
N GLU A 5 -8.27 -4.30 12.22
CA GLU A 5 -8.00 -5.09 13.42
C GLU A 5 -9.10 -6.12 13.70
N GLU A 6 -10.37 -5.73 13.56
CA GLU A 6 -11.51 -6.59 13.88
C GLU A 6 -11.82 -7.60 12.76
N ARG A 7 -11.67 -7.19 11.50
CA ARG A 7 -12.09 -7.98 10.32
C ARG A 7 -10.92 -8.57 9.55
N GLY A 8 -9.71 -8.09 9.80
CA GLY A 8 -8.51 -8.41 9.04
C GLY A 8 -8.37 -7.54 7.78
N ALA A 9 -7.12 -7.23 7.42
CA ALA A 9 -6.80 -6.40 6.26
C ALA A 9 -7.41 -6.97 4.96
N GLU A 10 -7.36 -8.28 4.77
CA GLU A 10 -7.83 -8.93 3.55
C GLU A 10 -9.31 -8.68 3.25
N ALA A 11 -10.18 -8.76 4.27
CA ALA A 11 -11.61 -8.49 4.10
C ALA A 11 -11.86 -7.02 3.77
N VAL A 12 -11.19 -6.10 4.48
CA VAL A 12 -11.33 -4.65 4.26
C VAL A 12 -10.84 -4.25 2.87
N ILE A 13 -9.71 -4.81 2.42
CA ILE A 13 -9.16 -4.56 1.08
C ILE A 13 -10.11 -5.08 0.00
N ALA A 14 -10.71 -6.26 0.19
CA ALA A 14 -11.66 -6.80 -0.78
C ALA A 14 -12.88 -5.90 -0.95
N ASP A 15 -13.43 -5.37 0.16
CA ASP A 15 -14.52 -4.41 0.13
C ASP A 15 -14.12 -3.11 -0.57
N ALA A 16 -12.94 -2.56 -0.24
CA ALA A 16 -12.43 -1.35 -0.86
C ALA A 16 -12.22 -1.51 -2.38
N ILE A 17 -11.77 -2.68 -2.83
CA ILE A 17 -11.67 -2.99 -4.27
C ILE A 17 -13.06 -3.04 -4.92
N ALA A 18 -14.04 -3.69 -4.26
CA ALA A 18 -15.40 -3.77 -4.79
C ALA A 18 -16.04 -2.38 -4.92
N GLU A 19 -15.86 -1.52 -3.91
CA GLU A 19 -16.30 -0.12 -3.94
C GLU A 19 -15.58 0.68 -5.04
N ALA A 20 -14.26 0.54 -5.14
CA ALA A 20 -13.48 1.24 -6.15
C ALA A 20 -13.88 0.86 -7.58
N LEU A 21 -14.37 -0.36 -7.80
CA LEU A 21 -14.83 -0.85 -9.10
C LEU A 21 -16.30 -0.50 -9.41
N ASP A 22 -17.03 0.13 -8.49
CA ASP A 22 -18.42 0.56 -8.72
C ASP A 22 -18.46 1.87 -9.53
N GLY A 23 -18.32 1.74 -10.84
CA GLY A 23 -18.48 2.84 -11.80
C GLY A 23 -17.27 3.17 -12.68
N PRO A 24 -16.05 3.37 -12.13
CA PRO A 24 -14.90 3.75 -12.94
C PRO A 24 -14.31 2.55 -13.71
N GLU A 25 -13.89 2.79 -14.95
CA GLU A 25 -13.24 1.77 -15.78
C GLU A 25 -11.77 1.55 -15.41
N CYS A 26 -11.13 2.59 -14.85
CA CYS A 26 -9.71 2.61 -14.52
C CYS A 26 -9.47 3.15 -13.12
N ILE A 27 -8.43 2.64 -12.45
CA ILE A 27 -8.07 2.98 -11.08
C ILE A 27 -6.66 3.60 -11.04
N TYR A 28 -6.51 4.64 -10.23
CA TYR A 28 -5.21 5.17 -9.81
C TYR A 28 -4.96 4.77 -8.36
N LEU A 29 -3.80 4.21 -8.06
CA LEU A 29 -3.45 3.81 -6.70
C LEU A 29 -2.50 4.83 -6.09
N SER A 30 -2.92 5.54 -5.06
CA SER A 30 -2.00 6.36 -4.26
C SER A 30 -1.59 5.61 -3.00
N VAL A 31 -0.29 5.51 -2.74
CA VAL A 31 0.24 4.84 -1.55
C VAL A 31 0.97 5.85 -0.69
N ASP A 32 0.34 6.26 0.40
CA ASP A 32 1.03 6.95 1.48
C ASP A 32 1.80 5.95 2.34
N ILE A 33 3.08 6.21 2.61
CA ILE A 33 3.92 5.32 3.42
C ILE A 33 3.58 5.43 4.91
N ASP A 34 2.97 6.55 5.34
CA ASP A 34 2.68 6.82 6.75
C ASP A 34 1.54 5.97 7.33
N VAL A 35 0.77 5.28 6.48
CA VAL A 35 -0.22 4.28 6.91
C VAL A 35 0.43 3.09 7.61
N VAL A 36 1.72 2.85 7.38
CA VAL A 36 2.50 1.78 8.02
C VAL A 36 2.98 2.26 9.38
N ASP A 37 2.87 1.39 10.38
CA ASP A 37 3.26 1.76 11.74
C ASP A 37 4.71 2.30 11.80
N PRO A 38 4.94 3.44 12.47
CA PRO A 38 6.23 4.13 12.50
C PRO A 38 7.34 3.31 13.15
N GLY A 39 7.00 2.26 13.93
CA GLY A 39 7.97 1.27 14.40
C GLY A 39 8.66 0.49 13.27
N THR A 40 8.08 0.50 12.05
CA THR A 40 8.61 -0.17 10.86
C THR A 40 8.78 0.76 9.65
N ALA A 41 8.13 1.92 9.63
CA ALA A 41 8.27 2.96 8.61
C ALA A 41 8.46 4.36 9.24
N PRO A 42 9.57 4.62 9.98
CA PRO A 42 9.79 5.89 10.66
C PRO A 42 10.07 7.08 9.73
N GLY A 43 10.43 6.81 8.48
CA GLY A 43 10.85 7.79 7.48
C GLY A 43 9.70 8.53 6.82
N THR A 44 8.86 9.20 7.59
CA THR A 44 7.75 10.05 7.12
C THR A 44 7.69 11.36 7.93
N GLY A 45 7.06 12.40 7.35
CA GLY A 45 6.81 13.66 8.05
C GLY A 45 5.75 13.57 9.16
N THR A 46 4.84 12.60 9.08
CA THR A 46 3.68 12.48 9.97
C THR A 46 3.54 11.06 10.52
N PRO A 47 4.40 10.62 11.47
CA PRO A 47 4.32 9.27 12.00
C PRO A 47 3.04 9.06 12.84
N GLU A 48 2.21 8.08 12.45
CA GLU A 48 0.97 7.73 13.14
C GLU A 48 1.03 6.33 13.80
N PRO A 49 1.07 6.22 15.14
CA PRO A 49 1.09 4.92 15.82
C PRO A 49 -0.17 4.09 15.60
N GLY A 50 -0.01 2.77 15.49
CA GLY A 50 -1.13 1.84 15.28
C GLY A 50 -1.48 1.63 13.81
N GLY A 51 -0.54 1.92 12.90
CA GLY A 51 -0.65 1.67 11.47
C GLY A 51 -0.58 0.19 11.09
N ILE A 52 -0.74 -0.11 9.80
CA ILE A 52 -0.65 -1.48 9.29
C ILE A 52 0.79 -1.99 9.31
N LEU A 53 0.97 -3.30 9.25
CA LEU A 53 2.29 -3.89 9.13
C LEU A 53 2.77 -3.88 7.66
N PRO A 54 4.09 -3.84 7.41
CA PRO A 54 4.64 -3.85 6.05
C PRO A 54 4.13 -5.01 5.19
N ARG A 55 3.93 -6.19 5.79
CA ARG A 55 3.39 -7.36 5.09
C ARG A 55 1.95 -7.19 4.61
N GLU A 56 1.15 -6.41 5.33
CA GLU A 56 -0.25 -6.13 4.98
C GLU A 56 -0.29 -5.12 3.84
N MET A 57 0.53 -4.08 3.89
CA MET A 57 0.74 -3.13 2.80
C MET A 57 1.10 -3.84 1.48
N LEU A 58 2.13 -4.69 1.50
CA LEU A 58 2.59 -5.38 0.29
C LEU A 58 1.53 -6.33 -0.28
N ARG A 59 0.77 -7.01 0.60
CA ARG A 59 -0.35 -7.86 0.17
C ARG A 59 -1.48 -7.04 -0.44
N ALA A 60 -1.83 -5.90 0.17
CA ALA A 60 -2.85 -4.99 -0.33
C ALA A 60 -2.52 -4.52 -1.74
N VAL A 61 -1.30 -4.02 -1.95
CA VAL A 61 -0.83 -3.55 -3.27
C VAL A 61 -0.93 -4.67 -4.30
N ARG A 62 -0.47 -5.89 -3.98
CA ARG A 62 -0.61 -7.03 -4.89
C ARG A 62 -2.07 -7.36 -5.22
N GLN A 63 -2.95 -7.38 -4.22
CA GLN A 63 -4.37 -7.70 -4.39
C GLN A 63 -5.10 -6.66 -5.23
N ILE A 64 -4.87 -5.38 -4.97
CA ILE A 64 -5.48 -4.26 -5.70
C ILE A 64 -5.04 -4.31 -7.16
N VAL A 65 -3.73 -4.28 -7.41
CA VAL A 65 -3.17 -4.22 -8.77
C VAL A 65 -3.51 -5.46 -9.60
N GLY A 66 -3.67 -6.62 -8.96
CA GLY A 66 -4.11 -7.85 -9.64
C GLY A 66 -5.57 -7.80 -10.14
N GLN A 67 -6.42 -6.96 -9.54
CA GLN A 67 -7.86 -6.95 -9.79
C GLN A 67 -8.35 -5.73 -10.56
N VAL A 68 -7.66 -4.59 -10.44
CA VAL A 68 -8.10 -3.32 -11.07
C VAL A 68 -7.39 -3.03 -12.37
N ASP A 69 -8.02 -2.30 -13.29
CA ASP A 69 -7.32 -1.72 -14.44
C ASP A 69 -6.53 -0.47 -14.02
N LEU A 70 -5.25 -0.65 -13.73
CA LEU A 70 -4.40 0.38 -13.14
C LEU A 70 -3.85 1.32 -14.22
N VAL A 71 -4.16 2.61 -14.13
CA VAL A 71 -3.62 3.65 -15.04
C VAL A 71 -2.34 4.31 -14.53
N GLY A 72 -2.11 4.25 -13.22
CA GLY A 72 -0.94 4.84 -12.58
C GLY A 72 -0.91 4.58 -11.09
N MET A 73 0.25 4.83 -10.48
CA MET A 73 0.46 4.72 -9.05
C MET A 73 1.53 5.71 -8.59
N ASP A 74 1.40 6.23 -7.37
CA ASP A 74 2.47 6.91 -6.66
C ASP A 74 2.76 6.26 -5.30
N VAL A 75 3.97 6.52 -4.79
CA VAL A 75 4.34 6.26 -3.40
C VAL A 75 4.83 7.60 -2.84
N VAL A 76 4.15 8.09 -1.81
CA VAL A 76 4.33 9.44 -1.26
C VAL A 76 4.79 9.41 0.19
N GLU A 77 5.12 10.59 0.73
CA GLU A 77 5.53 10.83 2.12
C GLU A 77 6.77 10.08 2.63
N VAL A 78 7.56 9.48 1.73
CA VAL A 78 8.89 8.96 2.09
C VAL A 78 9.84 10.12 2.36
N SER A 79 10.33 10.21 3.59
CA SER A 79 11.25 11.23 4.07
C SER A 79 12.59 10.63 4.52
N PRO A 80 13.61 10.60 3.63
CA PRO A 80 14.95 10.09 3.97
C PRO A 80 15.59 10.72 5.21
N PRO A 81 15.40 12.02 5.53
CA PRO A 81 15.93 12.60 6.77
C PRO A 81 15.43 11.94 8.06
N TYR A 82 14.24 11.34 8.06
CA TYR A 82 13.67 10.64 9.21
C TYR A 82 13.86 9.12 9.15
N ASP A 83 14.42 8.61 8.05
CA ASP A 83 14.48 7.18 7.77
C ASP A 83 15.74 6.52 8.36
N GLN A 84 15.60 5.94 9.54
CA GLN A 84 16.70 5.23 10.18
C GLN A 84 16.99 3.92 9.47
N SER A 85 18.24 3.72 9.04
CA SER A 85 18.68 2.52 8.31
C SER A 85 17.94 2.27 6.99
N GLU A 86 17.37 3.33 6.38
CA GLU A 86 16.69 3.29 5.08
C GLU A 86 15.48 2.32 5.02
N VAL A 87 14.92 1.93 6.17
CA VAL A 87 13.89 0.89 6.23
C VAL A 87 12.60 1.31 5.52
N THR A 88 12.27 2.60 5.57
CA THR A 88 11.06 3.17 4.95
C THR A 88 11.25 3.28 3.44
N ALA A 89 12.42 3.74 3.00
CA ALA A 89 12.79 3.78 1.58
C ALA A 89 12.82 2.37 0.97
N MET A 90 13.34 1.38 1.70
CA MET A 90 13.31 -0.03 1.28
C MET A 90 11.88 -0.57 1.18
N LEU A 91 10.99 -0.20 2.10
CA LEU A 91 9.58 -0.57 2.03
C LEU A 91 8.88 0.08 0.82
N ALA A 92 9.08 1.38 0.59
CA ALA A 92 8.56 2.09 -0.56
C ALA A 92 9.04 1.47 -1.89
N HIS A 93 10.33 1.14 -1.99
CA HIS A 93 10.88 0.38 -3.11
C HIS A 93 10.15 -0.96 -3.29
N ARG A 94 9.90 -1.68 -2.19
CA ARG A 94 9.22 -2.97 -2.25
C ARG A 94 7.76 -2.85 -2.69
N VAL A 95 7.05 -1.79 -2.28
CA VAL A 95 5.69 -1.46 -2.75
C VAL A 95 5.67 -1.32 -4.27
N VAL A 96 6.58 -0.52 -4.84
CA VAL A 96 6.69 -0.34 -6.30
C VAL A 96 6.97 -1.67 -7.00
N MET A 97 7.92 -2.45 -6.49
CA MET A 97 8.25 -3.75 -7.06
C MET A 97 7.09 -4.74 -7.00
N GLU A 98 6.28 -4.70 -5.94
CA GLU A 98 5.11 -5.56 -5.80
C GLU A 98 4.01 -5.21 -6.79
N ALA A 99 3.75 -3.91 -7.01
CA ALA A 99 2.83 -3.44 -8.05
C ALA A 99 3.29 -3.85 -9.45
N ILE A 100 4.55 -3.62 -9.81
CA ILE A 100 5.10 -4.03 -11.11
C ILE A 100 5.00 -5.55 -11.30
N SER A 101 5.34 -6.32 -10.26
CA SER A 101 5.25 -7.78 -10.31
C SER A 101 3.81 -8.28 -10.49
N ALA A 102 2.84 -7.65 -9.82
CA ALA A 102 1.43 -7.96 -9.99
C ALA A 102 0.94 -7.62 -11.41
N LEU A 103 1.34 -6.47 -11.97
CA LEU A 103 1.04 -6.12 -13.36
C LEU A 103 1.60 -7.13 -14.37
N ALA A 104 2.82 -7.61 -14.14
CA ALA A 104 3.46 -8.61 -15.00
C ALA A 104 2.66 -9.93 -15.01
N VAL A 105 2.22 -10.39 -13.83
CA VAL A 105 1.39 -11.60 -13.70
C VAL A 105 0.00 -11.41 -14.31
N LYS A 106 -0.62 -10.23 -14.17
CA LYS A 106 -1.94 -9.96 -14.77
C LYS A 106 -1.91 -10.03 -16.30
N ARG A 107 -0.75 -9.79 -16.91
CA ARG A 107 -0.55 -9.78 -18.37
C ARG A 107 -0.08 -11.12 -18.96
N SER A 108 0.30 -12.10 -18.12
CA SER A 108 0.75 -13.43 -18.55
C SER A 108 -0.41 -14.40 -18.71
#